data_AF-A0A7Y3E3J5-F1
#
_entry.id   AF-A0A7Y3E3J5-F1
#
_cell.length_a   1.000
_cell.length_b   1.000
_cell.length_c   1.000
_cell.angle_alpha   90.00
_cell.angle_beta   90.00
_cell.angle_gamma   90.00
#
_symmetry.space_group_name_H-M   'P 1'
#
loop_
_entity.id
_entity.type
_entity.pdbx_description
1 polymer ?
#
loop_
_entity_poly.entity_id
_entity_poly.type
_entity_poly.pdbx_seq_one_letter_code
_entity_poly.pdbx_strand_id
1 'polypeptide(L)'
;MKIPRASTTVWMLFATLVACAAEEPVRHSRGEAVPLAAWTVTLRSTEKLTGQVIPDVARAAKPGAMWLAAHVGLDYRDPDEADRERHMKRLLDGIRLRTEDGEEFGPIMAPMTESHLKTLRYGRSASLQDLQAWAATSDWNRVVIVFAPPRDSRGLTLLITNYDRRDQQPRSIEIDTGR
;
A
#
# COMPACT_ATOMS: atom_id res chain seq x y z
N MET A 1 -41.08 -41.45 -13.71
CA MET A 1 -40.28 -41.07 -12.52
C MET A 1 -39.59 -39.74 -12.80
N LYS A 2 -39.91 -38.70 -12.02
CA LYS A 2 -39.31 -37.36 -12.14
C LYS A 2 -38.08 -37.27 -11.23
N ILE A 3 -36.94 -36.92 -11.77
CA ILE A 3 -35.72 -36.60 -11.01
C ILE A 3 -35.88 -35.16 -10.50
N PRO A 4 -35.84 -34.89 -9.18
CA PRO A 4 -35.93 -33.53 -8.69
C PRO A 4 -34.61 -32.78 -8.93
N ARG A 5 -34.73 -31.58 -9.50
CA ARG A 5 -33.67 -30.59 -9.65
C ARG A 5 -33.26 -30.09 -8.26
N ALA A 6 -32.22 -30.67 -7.68
CA ALA A 6 -31.55 -30.17 -6.48
C ALA A 6 -30.08 -29.91 -6.81
N SER A 7 -29.79 -28.85 -7.56
CA SER A 7 -28.40 -28.49 -7.87
C SER A 7 -28.14 -26.98 -8.09
N THR A 8 -29.12 -26.13 -7.83
CA THR A 8 -28.96 -24.67 -8.01
C THR A 8 -28.84 -23.93 -6.69
N THR A 9 -29.49 -24.42 -5.62
CA THR A 9 -29.54 -23.77 -4.31
C THR A 9 -28.23 -23.89 -3.53
N VAL A 10 -27.48 -24.98 -3.71
CA VAL A 10 -26.20 -25.23 -3.00
C VAL A 10 -25.09 -24.28 -3.49
N TRP A 11 -25.08 -23.94 -4.78
CA TRP A 11 -24.10 -23.01 -5.35
C TRP A 11 -24.35 -21.56 -4.92
N MET A 12 -25.61 -21.14 -4.80
CA MET A 12 -25.92 -19.81 -4.27
C MET A 12 -25.54 -19.65 -2.80
N LEU A 13 -25.75 -20.69 -1.97
CA LEU A 13 -25.42 -20.64 -0.54
C LEU A 13 -23.91 -20.52 -0.30
N PHE A 14 -23.09 -21.24 -1.07
CA PHE A 14 -21.63 -21.13 -1.02
C PHE A 14 -21.14 -19.76 -1.49
N ALA A 15 -21.73 -19.19 -2.56
CA ALA A 15 -21.36 -17.86 -3.03
C ALA A 15 -21.67 -16.76 -2.00
N THR A 16 -22.80 -16.84 -1.28
CA THR A 16 -23.14 -15.89 -0.21
C THR A 16 -22.25 -16.04 1.02
N LEU A 17 -21.83 -17.25 1.39
CA LEU A 17 -20.94 -17.47 2.53
C LEU A 17 -19.51 -17.00 2.25
N VAL A 18 -19.04 -17.11 1.01
CA VAL A 18 -17.71 -16.59 0.60
C VAL A 18 -17.71 -15.06 0.52
N ALA A 19 -18.82 -14.45 0.11
CA ALA A 19 -18.96 -12.98 0.08
C ALA A 19 -19.00 -12.34 1.48
N CYS A 20 -19.53 -13.03 2.50
CA CYS A 20 -19.51 -12.56 3.89
C CYS A 20 -18.18 -12.80 4.63
N ALA A 21 -17.22 -13.51 4.03
CA ALA A 21 -15.95 -13.85 4.68
C ALA A 21 -14.80 -12.87 4.35
N ALA A 22 -15.02 -11.93 3.42
CA ALA A 22 -14.11 -10.81 3.20
C ALA A 22 -14.40 -9.74 4.24
N GLU A 23 -13.64 -9.78 5.35
CA GLU A 23 -13.67 -8.75 6.37
C GLU A 23 -13.33 -7.41 5.70
N GLU A 24 -14.29 -6.47 5.71
CA GLU A 24 -14.09 -5.15 5.12
C GLU A 24 -12.92 -4.44 5.83
N PRO A 25 -12.07 -3.71 5.11
CA PRO A 25 -10.96 -3.02 5.75
C PRO A 25 -11.46 -1.95 6.73
N VAL A 26 -10.79 -1.85 7.88
CA VAL A 26 -11.16 -0.87 8.90
C VAL A 26 -10.65 0.51 8.52
N ARG A 27 -11.54 1.51 8.53
CA ARG A 27 -11.21 2.88 8.14
C ARG A 27 -10.55 3.64 9.28
N HIS A 28 -9.47 4.33 8.96
CA HIS A 28 -8.73 5.21 9.85
C HIS A 28 -8.50 6.58 9.22
N SER A 29 -8.28 7.58 10.08
CA SER A 29 -8.00 8.93 9.62
C SER A 29 -6.52 9.13 9.29
N ARG A 30 -6.21 10.05 8.38
CA ARG A 30 -4.82 10.47 8.15
C ARG A 30 -4.23 11.05 9.44
N GLY A 31 -2.97 10.73 9.72
CA GLY A 31 -2.26 11.12 10.94
C GLY A 31 -2.58 10.25 12.16
N GLU A 32 -3.52 9.31 12.06
CA GLU A 32 -3.78 8.33 13.09
C GLU A 32 -2.69 7.25 13.12
N ALA A 33 -2.24 6.91 14.32
CA ALA A 33 -1.25 5.87 14.56
C ALA A 33 -1.94 4.51 14.67
N VAL A 34 -1.83 3.68 13.63
CA VAL A 34 -2.58 2.42 13.53
C VAL A 34 -1.68 1.22 13.81
N PRO A 35 -1.99 0.40 14.83
CA PRO A 35 -1.18 -0.76 15.17
C PRO A 35 -1.42 -1.93 14.20
N LEU A 36 -0.39 -2.31 13.42
CA LEU A 36 -0.42 -3.44 12.48
C LEU A 36 0.77 -4.39 12.72
N ALA A 37 0.49 -5.60 13.17
CA ALA A 37 1.48 -6.60 13.57
C ALA A 37 2.51 -5.99 14.55
N ALA A 38 3.79 -6.08 14.20
CA ALA A 38 4.93 -5.52 14.93
C ALA A 38 5.14 -4.01 14.72
N TRP A 39 4.31 -3.35 13.89
CA TRP A 39 4.49 -1.96 13.49
C TRP A 39 3.34 -1.07 13.96
N THR A 40 3.63 0.20 14.20
CA THR A 40 2.62 1.26 14.17
C THR A 40 2.78 2.01 12.87
N VAL A 41 1.70 2.12 12.10
CA VAL A 41 1.70 2.79 10.80
C VAL A 41 0.92 4.09 10.89
N THR A 42 1.50 5.17 10.37
CA THR A 42 0.85 6.47 10.29
C THR A 42 0.99 7.03 8.89
N LEU A 43 -0.11 7.28 8.18
CA LEU A 43 -0.07 8.10 6.97
C LEU A 43 0.08 9.57 7.37
N ARG A 44 1.27 10.14 7.18
CA ARG A 44 1.60 11.50 7.61
C ARG A 44 1.09 12.54 6.62
N SER A 45 1.34 12.31 5.34
CA SER A 45 0.92 13.20 4.26
C SER A 45 0.92 12.47 2.94
N THR A 46 0.27 13.06 1.95
CA THR A 46 0.38 12.65 0.55
C THR A 46 0.65 13.88 -0.31
N GLU A 47 1.50 13.75 -1.30
CA GLU A 47 1.77 14.81 -2.27
C GLU A 47 1.72 14.30 -3.70
N LYS A 48 1.27 15.15 -4.62
CA LYS A 48 1.36 14.88 -6.05
C LYS A 48 2.73 15.29 -6.54
N LEU A 49 3.39 14.38 -7.25
CA LEU A 49 4.67 14.68 -7.88
C LEU A 49 4.44 15.27 -9.28
N THR A 50 5.07 16.40 -9.56
CA THR A 50 5.05 17.05 -10.87
C THR A 50 6.49 17.19 -11.36
N GLY A 51 6.83 16.53 -12.47
CA GLY A 51 8.12 16.70 -13.15
C GLY A 51 9.04 15.49 -13.09
N GLN A 52 9.66 15.22 -14.25
CA GLN A 52 10.73 14.24 -14.56
C GLN A 52 11.00 13.19 -13.49
N VAL A 53 10.11 12.19 -13.43
CA VAL A 53 10.42 10.95 -12.74
C VAL A 53 11.36 10.13 -13.63
N ILE A 54 12.27 9.39 -12.99
CA ILE A 54 13.25 8.47 -13.59
C ILE A 54 12.71 7.91 -14.91
N PRO A 55 13.37 8.12 -16.06
CA PRO A 55 12.86 7.70 -17.36
C PRO A 55 12.36 6.25 -17.40
N ASP A 56 13.03 5.35 -16.68
CA ASP A 56 12.63 3.93 -16.60
C ASP A 56 11.44 3.66 -15.69
N VAL A 57 11.27 4.43 -14.61
CA VAL A 57 10.06 4.35 -13.80
C VAL A 57 8.89 5.02 -14.53
N ALA A 58 9.14 6.08 -15.29
CA ALA A 58 8.14 6.70 -16.14
C ALA A 58 7.65 5.75 -17.26
N ARG A 59 8.50 4.84 -17.73
CA ARG A 59 8.11 3.73 -18.61
C ARG A 59 7.29 2.67 -17.88
N ALA A 60 7.55 2.42 -16.59
CA ALA A 60 6.77 1.49 -15.77
C ALA A 60 5.37 2.03 -15.43
N ALA A 61 5.21 3.36 -15.38
CA ALA A 61 3.91 3.99 -15.21
C ALA A 61 3.08 3.90 -16.49
N LYS A 62 1.77 3.61 -16.36
CA LYS A 62 0.83 3.62 -17.50
C LYS A 62 0.77 5.04 -18.10
N PRO A 63 0.70 5.19 -19.45
CA PRO A 63 0.44 6.48 -20.07
C PRO A 63 -0.80 7.15 -19.46
N GLY A 64 -0.68 8.44 -19.09
CA GLY A 64 -1.78 9.17 -18.45
C GLY A 64 -1.89 8.98 -16.93
N ALA A 65 -0.94 8.30 -16.28
CA ALA A 65 -0.90 8.21 -14.82
C ALA A 65 -0.54 9.56 -14.15
N MET A 66 -1.05 9.76 -12.94
CA MET A 66 -0.55 10.77 -12.01
C MET A 66 0.35 10.12 -10.96
N TRP A 67 1.36 10.86 -10.51
CA TRP A 67 2.31 10.37 -9.51
C TRP A 67 1.88 10.85 -8.13
N LEU A 68 1.69 9.91 -7.20
CA LEU A 68 1.33 10.19 -5.83
C LEU A 68 2.40 9.61 -4.91
N ALA A 69 2.97 10.44 -4.05
CA ALA A 69 3.85 10.02 -2.97
C ALA A 69 3.05 10.01 -1.65
N ALA A 70 3.04 8.87 -0.96
CA ALA A 70 2.52 8.72 0.39
C ALA A 70 3.69 8.68 1.38
N HIS A 71 3.67 9.59 2.34
CA HIS A 71 4.65 9.69 3.42
C HIS A 71 4.14 8.90 4.63
N VAL A 72 4.78 7.78 4.93
CA VAL A 72 4.34 6.82 5.95
C VAL A 72 5.37 6.76 7.07
N GLY A 73 4.92 6.96 8.31
CA GLY A 73 5.69 6.68 9.51
C GLY A 73 5.50 5.23 9.94
N LEU A 74 6.59 4.55 10.31
CA LEU A 74 6.62 3.14 10.69
C LEU A 74 7.40 2.99 11.99
N ASP A 75 6.71 2.77 13.11
CA ASP A 75 7.39 2.58 14.40
C ASP A 75 7.40 1.09 14.76
N TYR A 76 8.59 0.49 14.88
CA TYR A 76 8.73 -0.91 15.29
C TYR A 76 8.44 -1.04 16.79
N ARG A 77 7.63 -2.04 17.15
CA ARG A 77 7.17 -2.24 18.54
C ARG A 77 7.61 -3.57 19.15
N ASP A 78 8.24 -4.44 18.36
CA ASP A 78 8.70 -5.72 18.88
C ASP A 78 10.11 -5.62 19.47
N PRO A 79 10.38 -6.37 20.55
CA PRO A 79 11.70 -6.37 21.19
C PRO A 79 12.73 -7.16 20.39
N ASP A 80 12.30 -8.05 19.48
CA ASP A 80 13.20 -8.86 18.66
C ASP A 80 13.50 -8.16 17.32
N GLU A 81 14.69 -7.57 17.24
CA GLU A 81 15.17 -6.92 16.01
C GLU A 81 15.50 -7.92 14.89
N ALA A 82 15.70 -9.21 15.20
CA ALA A 82 16.11 -10.21 14.19
C ALA A 82 15.02 -10.45 13.13
N ASP A 83 13.75 -10.26 13.48
CA ASP A 83 12.61 -10.39 12.55
C ASP A 83 12.11 -9.06 11.99
N ARG A 84 12.73 -7.93 12.37
CA ARG A 84 12.29 -6.59 11.94
C ARG A 84 12.25 -6.45 10.43
N GLU A 85 13.31 -6.87 9.73
CA GLU A 85 13.37 -6.77 8.27
C GLU A 85 12.29 -7.62 7.58
N ARG A 86 12.04 -8.82 8.10
CA ARG A 86 11.01 -9.73 7.60
C ARG A 86 9.61 -9.12 7.77
N HIS A 87 9.31 -8.60 8.95
CA HIS A 87 8.03 -7.95 9.26
C HIS A 87 7.86 -6.67 8.42
N MET A 88 8.92 -5.86 8.27
CA MET A 88 8.91 -4.66 7.43
C MET A 88 8.57 -5.02 5.98
N LYS A 89 9.26 -6.01 5.40
CA LYS A 89 9.01 -6.44 4.03
C LYS A 89 7.56 -6.88 3.83
N ARG A 90 7.03 -7.71 4.73
CA ARG A 90 5.62 -8.14 4.67
C ARG A 90 4.64 -6.98 4.77
N LEU A 91 4.91 -6.01 5.66
CA LEU A 91 4.10 -4.81 5.78
C LEU A 91 4.08 -4.02 4.47
N LEU A 92 5.25 -3.71 3.91
CA LEU A 92 5.39 -2.95 2.66
C LEU A 92 4.74 -3.68 1.47
N ASP A 93 4.89 -5.00 1.40
CA ASP A 93 4.24 -5.85 0.39
C ASP A 93 2.70 -5.79 0.47
N GLY A 94 2.15 -5.45 1.64
CA GLY A 94 0.72 -5.29 1.88
C GLY A 94 0.16 -3.91 1.54
N ILE A 95 0.99 -2.93 1.19
CA ILE A 95 0.55 -1.56 0.92
C ILE A 95 0.08 -1.43 -0.53
N ARG A 96 -1.15 -0.94 -0.71
CA ARG A 96 -1.77 -0.64 -2.00
C ARG A 96 -2.44 0.72 -1.95
N LEU A 97 -2.61 1.34 -3.11
CA LEU A 97 -3.48 2.49 -3.28
C LEU A 97 -4.76 2.00 -3.94
N ARG A 98 -5.93 2.29 -3.37
CA ARG A 98 -7.22 1.91 -3.95
C ARG A 98 -8.03 3.14 -4.32
N THR A 99 -8.67 3.08 -5.48
CA THR A 99 -9.59 4.11 -5.99
C THR A 99 -11.00 3.92 -5.45
N GLU A 100 -11.86 4.93 -5.63
CA GLU A 100 -13.29 4.84 -5.31
C GLU A 100 -13.99 3.70 -6.08
N ASP A 101 -13.57 3.44 -7.33
CA ASP A 101 -14.09 2.35 -8.16
C ASP A 101 -13.56 0.96 -7.77
N GLY A 102 -12.68 0.90 -6.77
CA GLY A 102 -12.11 -0.36 -6.25
C GLY A 102 -10.86 -0.87 -6.99
N GLU A 103 -10.33 -0.14 -7.98
CA GLU A 103 -9.05 -0.51 -8.61
C GLU A 103 -7.88 -0.28 -7.63
N GLU A 104 -7.03 -1.31 -7.49
CA GLU A 104 -5.86 -1.30 -6.60
C GLU A 104 -4.53 -1.18 -7.36
N PHE A 105 -3.62 -0.40 -6.81
CA PHE A 105 -2.31 -0.12 -7.36
C PHE A 105 -1.21 -0.44 -6.35
N GLY A 106 -0.23 -1.22 -6.77
CA GLY A 106 1.00 -1.42 -6.00
C GLY A 106 1.96 -0.23 -6.10
N PRO A 107 2.95 -0.15 -5.20
CA PRO A 107 4.07 0.77 -5.35
C PRO A 107 4.79 0.52 -6.68
N ILE A 108 5.20 1.58 -7.35
CA ILE A 108 5.91 1.50 -8.65
C ILE A 108 7.43 1.49 -8.51
N MET A 109 7.93 1.63 -7.29
CA MET A 109 9.35 1.61 -6.95
C MET A 109 9.52 1.12 -5.51
N ALA A 110 10.74 0.72 -5.17
CA ALA A 110 11.09 0.43 -3.79
C ALA A 110 10.80 1.67 -2.91
N PRO A 111 10.26 1.50 -1.68
CA PRO A 111 10.08 2.60 -0.76
C PRO A 111 11.42 3.28 -0.45
N MET A 112 11.37 4.58 -0.18
CA MET A 112 12.58 5.40 -0.03
C MET A 112 12.42 6.43 1.07
N THR A 113 13.47 7.14 1.43
CA THR A 113 13.38 8.25 2.39
C THR A 113 12.89 9.54 1.72
N GLU A 114 12.47 10.51 2.53
CA GLU A 114 12.17 11.87 2.06
C GLU A 114 13.37 12.52 1.33
N SER A 115 14.60 12.24 1.77
CA SER A 115 15.83 12.73 1.14
C SER A 115 16.06 12.14 -0.27
N HIS A 116 15.71 10.86 -0.45
CA HIS A 116 15.76 10.21 -1.76
C HIS A 116 14.72 10.81 -2.72
N LEU A 117 13.48 11.01 -2.24
CA LEU A 117 12.44 11.69 -3.02
C LEU A 117 12.88 13.10 -3.42
N LYS A 118 13.50 13.84 -2.49
CA LYS A 118 14.06 15.17 -2.75
C LYS A 118 15.10 15.13 -3.87
N THR A 119 16.00 14.14 -3.85
CA THR A 119 17.02 13.95 -4.88
C THR A 119 16.41 13.72 -6.26
N LEU A 120 15.34 12.91 -6.34
CA LEU A 120 14.60 12.68 -7.58
C LEU A 120 13.92 13.95 -8.10
N ARG A 121 13.33 14.75 -7.20
CA ARG A 121 12.66 16.02 -7.57
C ARG A 121 13.60 17.05 -8.18
N TYR A 122 14.87 17.07 -7.76
CA TYR A 122 15.87 18.02 -8.28
C TYR A 122 16.61 17.53 -9.53
N GLY A 123 16.06 16.54 -10.25
CA GLY A 123 16.49 16.20 -11.60
C GLY A 123 17.75 15.33 -11.69
N ARG A 124 18.20 14.74 -10.57
CA ARG A 124 19.14 13.61 -10.66
C ARG A 124 18.34 12.35 -10.99
N SER A 125 18.51 11.86 -12.21
CA SER A 125 18.04 10.52 -12.58
C SER A 125 18.73 9.50 -11.68
N ALA A 126 17.95 8.74 -10.92
CA ALA A 126 18.45 7.57 -10.22
C ALA A 126 18.36 6.35 -11.13
N SER A 127 19.44 5.59 -11.22
CA SER A 127 19.43 4.27 -11.85
C SER A 127 18.70 3.25 -10.96
N LEU A 128 18.36 2.07 -11.51
CA LEU A 128 17.85 0.96 -10.69
C LEU A 128 18.82 0.55 -9.57
N GLN A 129 20.14 0.67 -9.82
CA GLN A 129 21.16 0.40 -8.79
C GLN A 129 21.12 1.43 -7.67
N ASP A 130 20.91 2.72 -7.98
CA ASP A 130 20.75 3.75 -6.96
C ASP A 130 19.51 3.48 -6.10
N LEU A 131 18.38 3.08 -6.73
CA LEU A 131 17.17 2.70 -6.00
C LEU A 131 17.38 1.50 -5.08
N GLN A 132 18.14 0.49 -5.51
CA GLN A 132 18.49 -0.66 -4.68
C GLN A 132 19.41 -0.28 -3.51
N ALA A 133 20.42 0.57 -3.76
CA ALA A 133 21.33 1.06 -2.73
C ALA A 133 20.60 1.93 -1.68
N TRP A 134 19.61 2.71 -2.12
CA TRP A 134 18.76 3.51 -1.24
C TRP A 134 17.93 2.63 -0.31
N ALA A 135 17.33 1.55 -0.82
CA ALA A 135 16.61 0.61 0.02
C ALA A 135 17.50 0.01 1.13
N ALA A 136 18.76 -0.32 0.82
CA ALA A 136 19.69 -0.90 1.79
C ALA A 136 20.13 0.07 2.91
N THR A 137 19.98 1.39 2.73
CA THR A 137 20.51 2.42 3.64
C THR A 137 19.44 3.29 4.28
N SER A 138 18.16 3.02 4.00
CA SER A 138 17.06 3.85 4.46
C SER A 138 16.74 3.62 5.94
N ASP A 139 16.53 4.70 6.68
CA ASP A 139 15.80 4.64 7.95
C ASP A 139 14.34 4.31 7.64
N TRP A 140 13.96 3.07 7.94
CA TRP A 140 12.62 2.55 7.67
C TRP A 140 11.53 3.19 8.55
N ASN A 141 11.89 4.01 9.54
CA ASN A 141 10.89 4.67 10.38
C ASN A 141 10.07 5.73 9.62
N ARG A 142 10.62 6.26 8.51
CA ARG A 142 9.95 7.23 7.65
C ARG A 142 10.19 6.90 6.20
N VAL A 143 9.16 6.38 5.56
CA VAL A 143 9.23 5.95 4.16
C VAL A 143 8.28 6.76 3.30
N VAL A 144 8.69 6.91 2.05
CA VAL A 144 7.91 7.45 0.95
C VAL A 144 7.61 6.29 0.03
N ILE A 145 6.33 6.09 -0.24
CA ILE A 145 5.83 5.08 -1.17
C ILE A 145 5.19 5.80 -2.35
N VAL A 146 5.63 5.47 -3.56
CA VAL A 146 5.18 6.14 -4.77
C VAL A 146 4.24 5.23 -5.56
N PHE A 147 3.12 5.79 -5.98
CA PHE A 147 2.08 5.14 -6.79
C PHE A 147 1.86 5.92 -8.09
N ALA A 148 1.33 5.24 -9.11
CA ALA A 148 0.96 5.84 -10.39
C ALA A 148 -0.46 5.47 -10.84
N PRO A 149 -1.52 5.87 -10.11
CA PRO A 149 -2.90 5.68 -10.55
C PRO A 149 -3.23 6.53 -11.79
N PRO A 150 -4.30 6.21 -12.55
CA PRO A 150 -4.84 7.06 -13.61
C PRO A 150 -5.09 8.50 -13.13
N ARG A 151 -4.84 9.49 -13.99
CA ARG A 151 -4.90 10.92 -13.61
C ARG A 151 -6.29 11.40 -13.17
N ASP A 152 -7.33 10.73 -13.62
CA ASP A 152 -8.75 10.96 -13.34
C ASP A 152 -9.28 10.18 -12.14
N SER A 153 -8.45 9.36 -11.49
CA SER A 153 -8.80 8.62 -10.28
C SER A 153 -9.28 9.55 -9.16
N ARG A 154 -10.33 9.13 -8.46
CA ARG A 154 -10.93 9.83 -7.31
C ARG A 154 -11.00 8.91 -6.09
N GLY A 155 -11.21 9.52 -4.93
CA GLY A 155 -11.41 8.80 -3.66
C GLY A 155 -10.23 7.89 -3.34
N LEU A 156 -9.02 8.43 -3.42
CA LEU A 156 -7.81 7.63 -3.27
C LEU A 156 -7.60 7.28 -1.79
N THR A 157 -7.53 5.98 -1.51
CA THR A 157 -7.32 5.43 -0.16
C THR A 157 -6.05 4.60 -0.14
N LEU A 158 -5.27 4.73 0.93
CA LEU A 158 -4.16 3.83 1.20
C LEU A 158 -4.70 2.58 1.90
N LEU A 159 -4.63 1.44 1.23
CA LEU A 159 -4.99 0.14 1.77
C LEU A 159 -3.72 -0.53 2.31
N ILE A 160 -3.75 -1.05 3.53
CA ILE A 160 -2.63 -1.78 4.12
C ILE A 160 -3.13 -3.12 4.64
N THR A 161 -2.62 -4.20 4.05
CA THR A 161 -2.90 -5.57 4.49
C THR A 161 -1.98 -5.96 5.64
N ASN A 162 -2.57 -6.47 6.72
CA ASN A 162 -1.88 -6.91 7.93
C ASN A 162 -1.65 -8.43 7.89
N TYR A 163 -0.65 -8.89 7.13
CA TYR A 163 -0.40 -10.33 6.95
C TYR A 163 -0.02 -11.06 8.24
N ASP A 164 0.64 -10.36 9.17
CA ASP A 164 1.09 -10.90 10.46
C ASP A 164 0.21 -10.43 11.63
N ARG A 165 -1.10 -10.29 11.37
CA ARG A 165 -2.05 -9.74 12.34
C ARG A 165 -1.94 -10.42 13.70
N ARG A 166 -1.99 -9.62 14.76
CA ARG A 166 -2.18 -10.10 16.14
C ARG A 166 -3.66 -10.17 16.48
N ASP A 167 -3.96 -10.84 17.59
CA ASP A 167 -5.31 -10.83 18.14
C ASP A 167 -5.83 -9.40 18.28
N GLN A 168 -7.09 -9.20 17.91
CA GLN A 168 -7.80 -7.91 17.94
C GLN A 168 -7.31 -6.85 16.94
N GLN A 169 -6.32 -7.14 16.10
CA GLN A 169 -5.94 -6.27 15.00
C GLN A 169 -6.75 -6.58 13.73
N PRO A 170 -7.10 -5.54 12.94
CA PRO A 170 -7.79 -5.75 11.68
C PRO A 170 -6.90 -6.48 10.66
N ARG A 171 -7.53 -7.24 9.76
CA ARG A 171 -6.84 -7.88 8.63
C ARG A 171 -6.29 -6.88 7.62
N SER A 172 -6.98 -5.76 7.47
CA SER A 172 -6.59 -4.67 6.59
C SER A 172 -7.17 -3.37 7.10
N ILE A 173 -6.48 -2.29 6.77
CA ILE A 173 -6.95 -0.94 7.08
C ILE A 173 -6.97 -0.08 5.83
N GLU A 174 -7.80 0.94 5.87
CA GLU A 174 -7.86 1.99 4.86
C GLU A 174 -7.64 3.35 5.49
N ILE A 175 -6.82 4.16 4.83
CA ILE A 175 -6.57 5.54 5.24
C ILE A 175 -6.83 6.45 4.05
N ASP A 176 -7.77 7.38 4.21
CA ASP A 176 -8.07 8.38 3.18
C ASP A 176 -6.82 9.25 2.92
N THR A 177 -6.43 9.39 1.66
CA THR A 177 -5.30 10.25 1.28
C THR A 177 -5.68 11.74 1.30
N GLY A 178 -6.97 12.06 1.30
CA GLY A 178 -7.55 13.40 1.25
C GLY A 178 -7.58 13.97 -0.16
N ARG A 179 -7.79 13.12 -1.18
CA ARG A 179 -7.82 13.47 -2.61
C ARG A 179 -8.99 12.88 -3.37
#